data_AF-A0A7X6LPC7-F1
#
_entry.id   AF-A0A7X6LPC7-F1
#
_cell.length_a   1.000
_cell.length_b   1.000
_cell.length_c   1.000
_cell.angle_alpha   90.00
_cell.angle_beta   90.00
_cell.angle_gamma   90.00
#
_symmetry.space_group_name_H-M   'P 1'
#
loop_
_entity.id
_entity.type
_entity.pdbx_description
1 polymer ?
#
loop_
_entity_poly.entity_id
_entity_poly.type
_entity_poly.pdbx_seq_one_letter_code
_entity_poly.pdbx_strand_id
1 'polypeptide(L)' 'MFRFLRSIFNTGPTPEESLVGFLPDMDAATEWARGVLAETGTDPKEQFVRAVKDVREANPRLRLVAANHLVKQLI' A
#
# COMPACT_ATOMS: atom_id res chain seq x y z
N MET A 1 -11.98 19.79 16.82
CA MET A 1 -11.51 20.54 15.63
C MET A 1 -10.57 19.66 14.77
N PHE A 2 -11.02 18.49 14.30
CA PHE A 2 -10.20 17.57 13.49
C PHE A 2 -10.92 17.04 12.23
N ARG A 3 -12.14 17.51 11.95
CA ARG A 3 -12.95 17.07 10.80
C ARG A 3 -12.53 17.74 9.48
N PHE A 4 -11.87 18.90 9.56
CA PHE A 4 -11.45 19.68 8.39
C PHE A 4 -10.33 19.00 7.58
N LEU A 5 -9.39 18.32 8.26
CA LEU A 5 -8.32 17.56 7.59
C LEU A 5 -8.83 16.33 6.83
N ARG A 6 -10.01 15.79 7.15
CA ARG A 6 -10.59 14.65 6.42
C ARG A 6 -11.13 15.06 5.04
N SER A 7 -11.46 16.34 4.85
CA SER A 7 -12.16 16.82 3.66
C SER A 7 -11.23 17.14 2.47
N ILE A 8 -9.93 17.35 2.72
CA ILE A 8 -8.96 17.74 1.67
C ILE A 8 -8.33 16.53 0.97
N PHE A 9 -8.41 15.34 1.58
CA PHE A 9 -7.89 14.09 1.01
C PHE A 9 -8.92 13.32 0.17
N ASN A 10 -10.17 13.77 0.12
CA ASN A 10 -11.29 13.00 -0.43
C ASN A 10 -11.60 13.29 -1.92
N THR A 11 -10.71 13.99 -2.62
CA THR A 11 -10.77 14.28 -4.07
C THR A 11 -9.69 13.54 -4.88
N GLY A 12 -8.93 12.64 -4.26
CA GLY A 12 -7.99 11.76 -4.95
C GLY A 12 -8.58 10.37 -5.20
N PRO A 13 -8.06 9.61 -6.16
CA PRO A 13 -8.48 8.23 -6.38
C PRO A 13 -8.32 7.41 -5.11
N THR A 14 -9.23 6.47 -4.88
CA THR A 14 -9.16 5.56 -3.73
C THR A 14 -7.83 4.79 -3.73
N PRO A 15 -7.41 4.22 -2.59
CA PRO A 15 -6.20 3.39 -2.54
C PRO A 15 -6.25 2.24 -3.55
N GLU A 16 -7.42 1.65 -3.74
CA GLU A 16 -7.71 0.59 -4.71
C GLU A 16 -7.60 1.11 -6.15
N GLU A 17 -8.21 2.25 -6.47
CA GLU A 17 -8.07 2.88 -7.80
C GLU A 17 -6.62 3.26 -8.12
N SER A 18 -5.86 3.65 -7.10
CA SER A 18 -4.43 3.94 -7.22
C SER A 18 -3.59 2.68 -7.43
N LEU A 19 -4.08 1.50 -7.03
CA LEU A 19 -3.42 0.20 -7.21
C LEU A 19 -3.79 -0.41 -8.56
N VAL A 20 -5.06 -0.31 -8.98
CA VAL A 20 -5.56 -0.84 -10.26
C VAL A 20 -4.91 -0.15 -11.48
N GLY A 21 -4.41 1.08 -11.29
CA GLY A 21 -3.60 1.77 -12.31
C GLY A 21 -2.24 1.11 -12.59
N PHE A 22 -1.77 0.19 -11.73
CA PHE A 22 -0.47 -0.48 -11.85
C PHE A 22 -0.57 -2.01 -11.85
N LEU A 23 -1.61 -2.56 -11.23
CA LEU A 23 -1.84 -3.99 -11.04
C LEU A 23 -3.26 -4.31 -11.54
N PRO A 24 -3.50 -5.48 -12.15
CA PRO A 24 -4.77 -5.76 -12.82
C PRO A 24 -5.97 -5.78 -11.85
N ASP A 25 -5.75 -6.22 -10.61
CA ASP A 25 -6.75 -6.25 -9.55
C ASP A 25 -6.07 -6.29 -8.16
N MET A 26 -6.88 -6.33 -7.11
CA MET A 26 -6.40 -6.36 -5.72
C MET A 26 -5.76 -7.69 -5.31
N ASP A 27 -6.15 -8.81 -5.93
CA ASP A 27 -5.55 -10.12 -5.64
C ASP A 27 -4.12 -10.17 -6.18
N ALA A 28 -3.93 -9.72 -7.41
CA ALA A 28 -2.62 -9.52 -8.03
C ALA A 28 -1.78 -8.52 -7.24
N ALA A 29 -2.39 -7.44 -6.71
CA ALA A 29 -1.68 -6.50 -5.86
C ALA A 29 -1.18 -7.14 -4.56
N THR A 30 -2.02 -7.98 -3.95
CA THR A 30 -1.72 -8.70 -2.71
C THR A 30 -0.62 -9.73 -2.93
N GLU A 31 -0.70 -10.51 -4.01
CA GLU A 31 0.32 -11.49 -4.38
C GLU A 31 1.66 -10.82 -4.68
N TRP A 32 1.64 -9.74 -5.47
CA TRP A 32 2.83 -8.94 -5.74
C TRP A 32 3.48 -8.43 -4.45
N ALA A 33 2.70 -7.86 -3.53
CA ALA A 33 3.23 -7.36 -2.26
C ALA A 33 3.80 -8.49 -1.38
N ARG A 34 3.19 -9.68 -1.37
CA ARG A 34 3.77 -10.86 -0.70
C ARG A 34 5.13 -11.21 -1.30
N GLY A 35 5.27 -11.16 -2.62
CA GLY A 35 6.55 -11.38 -3.31
C GLY A 35 7.63 -10.40 -2.86
N VAL A 36 7.32 -9.10 -2.86
CA VAL A 36 8.25 -8.05 -2.40
C VAL A 36 8.71 -8.29 -0.97
N LEU A 37 7.78 -8.60 -0.06
CA LEU A 37 8.10 -8.82 1.35
C LEU A 37 8.86 -10.12 1.59
N ALA A 38 8.60 -11.16 0.79
CA ALA A 38 9.37 -12.40 0.82
C ALA A 38 10.82 -12.18 0.36
N GLU A 39 11.03 -11.36 -0.67
CA GLU A 39 12.37 -11.00 -1.17
C GLU A 39 13.18 -10.19 -0.14
N THR A 40 12.53 -9.25 0.58
CA THR A 40 13.21 -8.45 1.60
C THR A 40 13.31 -9.14 2.96
N GLY A 41 12.60 -10.26 3.16
CA GLY A 41 12.52 -10.94 4.45
C GLY A 41 11.76 -10.15 5.51
N THR A 42 10.91 -9.21 5.09
CA THR A 42 10.19 -8.32 6.01
C THR A 42 8.83 -8.91 6.37
N ASP A 43 8.62 -9.23 7.65
CA ASP A 43 7.32 -9.62 8.16
C ASP A 43 6.42 -8.38 8.37
N PRO A 44 5.28 -8.24 7.66
CA PRO A 44 4.39 -7.10 7.82
C PRO A 44 3.70 -7.04 9.20
N LYS A 45 3.58 -8.16 9.92
CA LYS A 45 2.97 -8.21 11.26
C LYS A 45 3.89 -7.63 12.33
N GLU A 46 5.18 -7.92 12.24
CA GLU A 46 6.19 -7.45 13.19
C GLU A 46 6.81 -6.11 12.77
N GLN A 47 6.92 -5.87 11.45
CA GLN A 47 7.68 -4.76 10.88
C GLN A 47 6.84 -3.92 9.90
N PHE A 48 5.62 -3.56 10.31
CA PHE A 48 4.65 -2.87 9.44
C PHE A 48 5.22 -1.65 8.68
N VAL A 49 5.93 -0.75 9.37
CA VAL A 49 6.51 0.45 8.75
C VAL A 49 7.57 0.09 7.71
N ARG A 50 8.36 -0.95 7.99
CA ARG A 50 9.36 -1.46 7.04
C ARG A 50 8.68 -2.10 5.84
N ALA A 51 7.62 -2.88 6.04
CA ALA A 51 6.87 -3.49 4.95
C ALA A 51 6.27 -2.43 4.01
N VAL A 52 5.67 -1.37 4.55
CA VAL A 52 5.16 -0.24 3.74
C VAL A 52 6.29 0.45 2.97
N LYS A 53 7.48 0.58 3.58
CA LYS A 53 8.65 1.16 2.93
C LYS A 53 9.14 0.27 1.79
N ASP A 54 9.36 -1.02 2.03
CA ASP A 54 9.87 -1.97 1.05
C ASP A 54 8.94 -2.07 -0.18
N VAL A 55 7.62 -2.10 0.04
CA VAL A 55 6.60 -2.07 -1.04
C VAL A 55 6.71 -0.79 -1.88
N ARG A 56 7.02 0.36 -1.27
CA ARG A 56 7.23 1.63 -2.01
C ARG A 56 8.60 1.71 -2.67
N GLU A 57 9.62 1.05 -2.14
CA GLU A 57 10.92 0.98 -2.80
C GLU A 57 10.84 0.09 -4.05
N ALA A 58 10.07 -1.00 -3.99
CA ALA A 58 9.80 -1.85 -5.15
C ALA A 58 8.96 -1.15 -6.24
N ASN A 59 8.03 -0.27 -5.86
CA ASN A 59 7.31 0.59 -6.80
C ASN A 59 7.24 2.05 -6.29
N PRO A 60 8.22 2.91 -6.66
CA PRO A 60 8.29 4.30 -6.20
C PRO A 60 7.12 5.18 -6.61
N ARG A 61 6.36 4.78 -7.65
CA ARG A 61 5.15 5.50 -8.10
C ARG A 61 3.95 5.22 -7.20
N LEU A 62 4.03 4.20 -6.36
CA LEU A 62 2.97 3.86 -5.42
C LEU A 62 2.86 4.93 -4.32
N ARG A 63 1.67 5.51 -4.22
CA ARG A 63 1.37 6.51 -3.19
C ARG A 63 1.40 5.84 -1.81
N LEU A 64 1.84 6.58 -0.79
CA LEU A 64 1.95 6.06 0.59
C LEU A 64 0.64 5.45 1.11
N VAL A 65 -0.49 6.07 0.78
CA VAL A 65 -1.81 5.60 1.22
C VAL A 65 -2.15 4.24 0.60
N ALA A 66 -1.82 4.02 -0.67
CA ALA A 66 -2.03 2.77 -1.38
C ALA A 66 -1.13 1.66 -0.83
N ALA A 67 0.16 1.94 -0.63
CA ALA A 67 1.09 1.00 -0.01
C ALA A 67 0.66 0.60 1.41
N ASN A 68 0.25 1.57 2.23
CA ASN A 68 -0.26 1.34 3.58
C ASN A 68 -1.54 0.48 3.58
N HIS A 69 -2.47 0.75 2.65
CA HIS A 69 -3.68 -0.05 2.51
C HIS A 69 -3.35 -1.49 2.13
N LEU A 70 -2.45 -1.69 1.17
CA LEU A 70 -2.03 -3.00 0.69
C LEU A 70 -1.37 -3.83 1.79
N VAL A 71 -0.42 -3.26 2.55
CA VAL A 71 0.23 -3.99 3.64
C VAL A 71 -0.76 -4.36 4.75
N LYS A 72 -1.80 -3.55 5.01
CA LYS A 72 -2.85 -3.90 5.98
C LYS A 72 -3.68 -5.13 5.56
N GLN A 73 -3.80 -5.40 4.27
CA GLN A 73 -4.51 -6.59 3.78
C GLN A 73 -3.69 -7.88 3.95
N LEU A 74 -2.40 -7.77 4.29
CA LEU A 74 -1.49 -8.90 4.49
C LEU A 74 -1.41 -9.40 5.95
N ILE A 75 -2.07 -8.71 6.88
CA ILE A 75 -2.06 -9.02 8.32
C ILE A 75 -3.28 -9.87 8.69
#